data_AF-W4UYC1-F1
#
_entry.id   AF-W4UYC1-F1
#
_cell.length_a   1.000
_cell.length_b   1.000
_cell.length_c   1.000
_cell.angle_alpha   90.00
_cell.angle_beta   90.00
_cell.angle_gamma   90.00
#
_symmetry.space_group_name_H-M   'P 1'
#
loop_
_entity.id
_entity.type
_entity.pdbx_description
1 polymer ?
#
loop_
_entity_poly.entity_id
_entity_poly.type
_entity_poly.pdbx_seq_one_letter_code
_entity_poly.pdbx_strand_id
1 'polypeptide(L)' 'MSILLSEDEQQIIDRYLEKYKISNKSRWLRETVLAFVHQKMEEDYPTLFGEHDMRR' A
#
# COMPACT_ATOMS: atom_id res chain seq x y z
N MET A 1 -14.23 -4.67 8.54
CA MET A 1 -13.02 -5.47 8.27
C MET A 1 -12.16 -5.39 9.51
N SER A 2 -11.89 -6.54 10.12
CA SER A 2 -11.06 -6.64 11.33
C SER A 2 -9.74 -7.26 10.90
N ILE A 3 -8.63 -6.70 11.38
CA ILE A 3 -7.28 -7.08 10.98
C ILE A 3 -6.52 -7.30 12.27
N LEU A 4 -5.88 -8.46 12.38
CA LEU A 4 -5.10 -8.83 13.54
C LEU A 4 -3.64 -8.47 13.26
N LEU A 5 -3.06 -7.69 14.15
CA LEU A 5 -1.68 -7.25 14.12
C LEU A 5 -1.07 -7.57 15.49
N SER A 6 0.17 -8.03 15.50
CA SER A 6 0.96 -8.15 16.73
C SER A 6 1.14 -6.79 17.40
N GLU A 7 1.48 -6.77 18.69
CA GLU A 7 1.74 -5.52 19.42
C GLU A 7 2.86 -4.69 18.78
N ASP A 8 3.92 -5.33 18.31
CA ASP A 8 5.04 -4.66 17.63
C ASP A 8 4.59 -3.98 16.33
N GLU A 9 3.82 -4.67 15.48
CA GLU A 9 3.26 -4.11 14.24
C GLU A 9 2.33 -2.93 14.53
N GLN A 10 1.48 -3.04 15.56
CA GLN A 10 0.60 -1.94 15.97
C GLN A 10 1.41 -0.73 16.42
N GLN A 11 2.45 -0.93 17.24
CA GLN A 11 3.28 0.16 17.74
C GLN A 11 4.02 0.89 16.61
N ILE A 12 4.54 0.16 15.62
CA ILE A 12 5.20 0.75 14.45
C ILE A 12 4.20 1.61 13.66
N ILE A 13 3.00 1.10 13.41
CA ILE A 13 1.95 1.83 12.69
C ILE A 13 1.53 3.07 13.48
N ASP A 14 1.30 2.95 14.78
CA ASP A 14 0.85 4.09 15.59
C ASP A 14 1.90 5.21 15.64
N ARG A 15 3.20 4.87 15.78
CA ARG A 15 4.29 5.86 15.68
C ARG A 15 4.32 6.55 14.32
N TYR A 16 4.09 5.81 13.23
CA TYR A 16 4.02 6.38 11.89
C TYR A 16 2.84 7.35 11.77
N LEU A 17 1.65 6.93 12.20
CA LEU A 17 0.44 7.76 12.13
C LEU A 17 0.57 9.03 12.97
N GLU A 18 1.14 8.93 14.17
CA GLU A 18 1.42 10.07 15.05
C GLU A 18 2.39 11.05 14.38
N LYS A 19 3.51 10.55 13.84
CA LYS A 19 4.53 11.38 13.16
C LYS A 19 3.94 12.23 12.04
N TYR A 20 3.02 11.66 11.26
CA TYR A 20 2.39 12.35 10.13
C TYR A 20 1.02 12.97 10.47
N LYS A 21 0.62 12.96 11.75
CA LYS A 21 -0.64 13.52 12.26
C LYS A 21 -1.88 12.93 11.55
N ILE A 22 -1.84 11.64 11.25
CA ILE A 22 -2.94 10.92 10.61
C ILE A 22 -3.88 10.41 11.70
N SER A 23 -5.06 11.02 11.81
CA SER A 23 -6.02 10.70 12.87
C SER A 23 -6.90 9.50 12.57
N ASN A 24 -7.11 9.17 11.29
CA ASN A 24 -8.01 8.08 10.88
C ASN A 24 -7.22 6.85 10.40
N LYS A 25 -6.87 5.99 11.36
CA LYS A 25 -6.13 4.73 11.14
C LYS A 25 -6.82 3.81 10.13
N SER A 26 -8.13 3.65 10.24
CA SER A 26 -8.90 2.76 9.34
C SER A 26 -8.92 3.26 7.89
N ARG A 27 -9.10 4.58 7.69
CA ARG A 27 -9.06 5.19 6.35
C ARG A 27 -7.67 5.02 5.74
N TRP A 28 -6.63 5.41 6.50
CA TRP A 28 -5.24 5.30 6.05
C TRP A 28 -4.90 3.88 5.63
N LEU A 29 -5.29 2.89 6.43
CA LEU A 29 -4.98 1.50 6.15
C LEU A 29 -5.71 0.99 4.89
N ARG A 30 -6.99 1.35 4.74
CA ARG A 30 -7.76 1.02 3.52
C ARG A 30 -7.12 1.62 2.27
N GLU A 31 -6.77 2.89 2.32
CA GLU A 31 -6.17 3.59 1.18
C GLU A 31 -4.77 3.04 0.86
N THR A 32 -3.97 2.75 1.89
CA THR A 32 -2.63 2.16 1.73
C THR A 32 -2.69 0.79 1.08
N VAL A 33 -3.57 -0.10 1.57
CA VAL A 33 -3.74 -1.45 0.99
C VAL A 33 -4.26 -1.36 -0.44
N LEU A 34 -5.25 -0.50 -0.71
CA LEU A 34 -5.78 -0.33 -2.07
C LEU A 34 -4.73 0.22 -3.04
N ALA A 35 -3.94 1.21 -2.62
CA ALA A 35 -2.88 1.77 -3.45
C ALA A 35 -1.81 0.72 -3.77
N PHE A 36 -1.42 -0.09 -2.77
CA PHE A 36 -0.47 -1.19 -2.99
C PHE A 36 -1.02 -2.24 -3.96
N VAL A 37 -2.27 -2.68 -3.79
CA VAL A 37 -2.90 -3.65 -4.69
C VAL A 37 -3.00 -3.09 -6.11
N HIS A 38 -3.41 -1.83 -6.27
CA HIS A 38 -3.51 -1.19 -7.57
C HIS A 38 -2.16 -1.17 -8.29
N GLN A 39 -1.11 -0.70 -7.61
CA GLN A 39 0.23 -0.66 -8.17
C GLN A 39 0.69 -2.07 -8.58
N LYS A 40 0.45 -3.08 -7.74
CA LYS A 40 0.80 -4.47 -8.06
C LYS A 40 0.04 -4.99 -9.28
N MET A 41 -1.24 -4.68 -9.39
CA MET A 41 -2.04 -5.06 -10.54
C MET A 41 -1.59 -4.36 -11.83
N GLU A 42 -1.13 -3.12 -11.76
CA GLU A 42 -0.54 -2.41 -12.91
C GLU A 42 0.80 -3.02 -13.33
N GLU A 43 1.65 -3.39 -12.38
CA GLU A 43 2.92 -4.09 -12.62
C GLU A 43 2.69 -5.46 -13.27
N ASP A 44 1.68 -6.20 -12.81
CA ASP A 44 1.33 -7.53 -13.32
C ASP A 44 0.50 -7.49 -14.62
N TYR A 45 0.02 -6.30 -15.02
CA TYR A 45 -0.81 -6.18 -16.22
C TYR A 45 0.05 -6.42 -17.47
N PRO A 46 -0.24 -7.47 -18.27
CA PRO A 46 0.56 -7.79 -19.44
C PRO A 46 0.46 -6.66 -20.45
N THR A 47 1.57 -5.96 -20.67
CA THR A 47 1.67 -4.93 -21.69
C THR A 47 1.89 -5.56 -23.06
N LEU A 48 1.29 -4.97 -24.09
CA LEU A 48 1.36 -5.48 -25.47
C LEU A 48 2.81 -5.52 -26.00
N PHE A 49 3.67 -4.69 -25.44
CA PHE A 49 5.09 -4.57 -25.71
C PHE A 49 5.84 -4.54 -24.37
N GLY A 50 6.90 -5.33 -24.22
CA GLY A 50 7.75 -5.22 -23.03
C GLY A 50 8.53 -3.91 -23.01
N GLU A 51 9.13 -3.55 -21.87
CA GLU A 51 9.97 -2.34 -21.75
C GLU A 51 11.08 -2.27 -22.81
N HIS A 52 11.58 -3.43 -23.25
CA HIS A 52 12.60 -3.54 -24.30
C HIS A 52 12.08 -3.27 -25.71
N ASP A 53 10.78 -3.50 -25.98
CA ASP A 53 10.15 -3.25 -27.28
C ASP A 53 9.71 -1.79 -27.43
N MET A 54 9.33 -1.11 -26.34
CA MET A 54 8.90 0.30 -26.37
C MET A 54 10.06 1.32 -26.47
N ARG A 55 11.31 0.91 -26.22
CA ARG A 55 12.51 1.79 -26.23
C ARG A 55 13.33 1.72 -27.53
N ARG A 56 12.81 1.10 -28.60
CA ARG A 56 13.46 1.05 -29.92
C ARG A 56 12.94 2.10 -30.88
#